data_AF-A0A9P1E0X1-F1
#
_entry.id   AF-A0A9P1E0X1-F1
#
_cell.length_a   1.000
_cell.length_b   1.000
_cell.length_c   1.000
_cell.angle_alpha   90.00
_cell.angle_beta   90.00
_cell.angle_gamma   90.00
#
_symmetry.space_group_name_H-M   'P 1'
#
loop_
_entity.id
_entity.type
_entity.pdbx_description
1 polymer ?
#
loop_
_entity_poly.entity_id
_entity_poly.type
_entity_poly.pdbx_seq_one_letter_code
_entity_poly.pdbx_strand_id
1 'polypeptide(L)'
;MAGVKEQIADLEKRLGLAVQRGETLQKRLSDVEVAHRVVEEELRRKAEEAGPAAVQAFKGSEEFKAEVEQKILGRREEIALGWFQTHEGEAKLDDEGALCFQLGQYGMQKSFYDLLAKKDSSFSAQAWGLPVLMTDPEAPVEAPVADPLPLKFLLRNLVIEKLLLMTF
;
A
#
# COMPACT_ATOMS: atom_id res chain seq x y z
N MET A 1 -52.70 67.80 30.49
CA MET A 1 -51.58 67.50 31.42
C MET A 1 -51.66 66.09 32.02
N ALA A 2 -52.83 65.62 32.50
CA ALA A 2 -52.96 64.27 33.09
C ALA A 2 -52.71 63.12 32.10
N GLY A 3 -53.31 63.14 30.90
CA GLY A 3 -53.15 62.06 29.91
C GLY A 3 -51.72 61.89 29.34
N VAL A 4 -50.94 62.97 29.31
CA VAL A 4 -49.53 62.89 28.86
C VAL A 4 -48.66 62.19 29.90
N LYS A 5 -48.93 62.38 31.20
CA LYS A 5 -48.19 61.70 32.27
C LYS A 5 -48.46 60.20 32.29
N GLU A 6 -49.69 59.79 32.01
CA GLU A 6 -50.08 58.39 31.92
C GLU A 6 -49.43 57.70 30.71
N GLN A 7 -49.38 58.37 29.56
CA GLN A 7 -48.66 57.89 28.38
C GLN A 7 -47.15 57.75 28.63
N ILE A 8 -46.52 58.69 29.35
CA ILE A 8 -45.10 58.61 29.72
C ILE A 8 -44.86 57.39 30.63
N ALA A 9 -45.71 57.16 31.63
CA ALA A 9 -45.57 56.02 32.53
C ALA A 9 -45.74 54.66 31.81
N ASP A 10 -46.66 54.56 30.85
CA ASP A 10 -46.80 53.35 30.01
C ASP A 10 -45.57 53.13 29.12
N LEU A 11 -45.04 54.19 28.52
CA LEU A 11 -43.83 54.11 27.70
C LEU A 11 -42.60 53.70 28.53
N GLU A 12 -42.43 54.23 29.73
CA GLU A 12 -41.35 53.85 30.65
C GLU A 12 -41.46 52.38 31.06
N LYS A 13 -42.68 51.91 31.36
CA LYS A 13 -42.94 50.50 31.68
C LYS A 13 -42.61 49.58 30.50
N ARG A 14 -43.03 49.96 29.28
CA ARG A 14 -42.75 49.21 28.05
C ARG A 14 -41.26 49.20 27.72
N LEU A 15 -40.57 50.31 27.94
CA LEU A 15 -39.13 50.42 27.77
C LEU A 15 -38.38 49.51 28.75
N GLY A 16 -38.77 49.50 30.03
CA GLY A 16 -38.19 48.59 31.04
C GLY A 16 -38.36 47.11 30.68
N LEU A 17 -39.56 46.72 30.21
CA LEU A 17 -39.82 45.36 29.73
C LEU A 17 -39.00 45.00 28.49
N ALA A 18 -38.83 45.94 27.55
CA ALA A 18 -38.03 45.73 26.35
C ALA A 18 -36.55 45.54 26.69
N VAL A 19 -36.01 46.32 27.65
CA VAL A 19 -34.62 46.18 28.12
C VAL A 19 -34.40 44.83 28.79
N GLN A 20 -35.27 44.42 29.73
CA GLN A 20 -35.17 43.10 30.37
C GLN A 20 -35.24 41.94 29.36
N ARG A 21 -36.08 42.09 28.34
CA ARG A 21 -36.16 41.10 27.26
C ARG A 21 -34.89 41.09 26.41
N GLY A 22 -34.30 42.25 26.14
CA GLY A 22 -33.01 42.39 25.46
C GLY A 22 -31.89 41.66 26.21
N GLU A 23 -31.76 41.89 27.52
CA GLU A 23 -30.76 41.23 28.37
C GLU A 23 -30.95 39.70 28.40
N THR A 24 -32.20 39.26 28.50
CA THR A 24 -32.53 37.82 28.49
C THR A 24 -32.18 37.16 27.16
N LEU A 25 -32.46 37.83 26.04
CA LEU A 25 -32.12 37.34 24.70
C LEU A 25 -30.61 37.34 24.48
N GLN A 26 -29.89 38.36 24.96
CA GLN A 26 -28.44 38.43 24.87
C GLN A 26 -27.78 37.29 25.64
N LYS A 27 -28.28 36.98 26.84
CA LYS A 27 -27.81 35.82 27.61
C LYS A 27 -28.06 34.51 26.86
N ARG A 28 -29.27 34.32 26.33
CA ARG A 28 -29.61 33.11 25.55
C ARG A 28 -28.76 32.97 24.29
N LEU A 29 -28.46 34.08 23.61
CA LEU A 29 -27.58 34.08 22.44
C LEU A 29 -26.19 33.60 22.84
N SER A 30 -25.63 34.13 23.92
CA SER A 30 -24.33 33.70 24.46
C SER A 30 -24.32 32.22 24.85
N ASP A 31 -25.38 31.74 25.51
CA ASP A 31 -25.50 30.32 25.88
C ASP A 31 -25.53 29.41 24.64
N VAL A 32 -26.24 29.83 23.58
CA VAL A 32 -26.31 29.10 22.30
C VAL A 32 -24.98 29.12 21.57
N GLU A 33 -24.26 30.25 21.54
CA GLU A 33 -22.94 30.34 20.92
C GLU A 33 -21.92 29.43 21.61
N VAL A 34 -21.95 29.37 22.95
CA VAL A 34 -21.10 28.46 23.72
C VAL A 34 -21.46 27.01 23.41
N ALA A 35 -22.75 26.66 23.42
CA ALA A 35 -23.20 25.31 23.08
C ALA A 35 -22.81 24.90 21.66
N HIS A 36 -22.92 25.82 20.68
CA HIS A 36 -22.52 25.59 19.30
C HIS A 36 -21.03 25.27 19.18
N ARG A 37 -20.17 26.05 19.85
CA ARG A 37 -18.72 25.81 19.85
C ARG A 37 -18.37 24.43 20.43
N VAL A 38 -19.02 24.04 21.52
CA VAL A 38 -18.81 22.71 22.12
C VAL A 38 -19.19 21.59 21.16
N VAL A 39 -20.33 21.73 20.47
CA VAL A 39 -20.76 20.72 19.48
C VAL A 39 -19.79 20.66 18.28
N GLU A 40 -19.33 21.79 17.77
CA GLU A 40 -18.35 21.82 16.69
C GLU A 40 -17.03 21.15 17.09
N GLU A 41 -16.51 21.43 18.28
CA GLU A 41 -15.31 20.80 18.80
C GLU A 41 -15.47 19.29 18.97
N GLU A 42 -16.61 18.83 19.49
CA GLU A 42 -16.90 17.39 19.60
C GLU A 42 -17.00 16.69 18.24
N LEU A 43 -17.65 17.32 17.26
CA LEU A 43 -17.75 16.78 15.90
C LEU A 43 -16.38 16.71 15.25
N ARG A 44 -15.55 17.75 15.43
CA ARG A 44 -14.18 17.77 14.92
C ARG A 44 -13.35 16.66 15.55
N ARG A 45 -13.42 16.48 16.87
CA ARG A 45 -12.72 15.40 17.57
C ARG A 45 -13.15 14.02 17.09
N LYS A 46 -14.46 13.79 16.94
CA LYS A 46 -15.00 12.53 16.41
C LYS A 46 -14.54 12.26 14.98
N ALA A 47 -14.45 13.29 14.14
CA ALA A 47 -13.93 13.16 12.78
C ALA A 47 -12.43 12.83 12.77
N GLU A 48 -11.64 13.47 13.64
CA GLU A 48 -10.20 13.18 13.82
C GLU A 48 -9.97 11.74 14.34
N GLU A 49 -10.83 11.25 15.24
CA GLU A 49 -10.77 9.89 15.79
C GLU A 49 -11.21 8.82 14.76
N ALA A 50 -12.29 9.09 14.00
CA ALA A 50 -12.87 8.14 13.06
C ALA A 50 -12.17 8.11 11.69
N GLY A 51 -11.56 9.23 11.28
CA GLY A 51 -10.89 9.38 9.99
C GLY A 51 -9.82 8.31 9.72
N PRO A 52 -8.85 8.10 10.62
CA PRO A 52 -7.82 7.07 10.44
C PRO A 52 -8.40 5.66 10.32
N ALA A 53 -9.41 5.32 11.13
CA ALA A 53 -10.06 4.01 11.08
C ALA A 53 -10.80 3.79 9.74
N ALA A 54 -11.51 4.80 9.24
CA ALA A 54 -12.19 4.75 7.94
C ALA A 54 -11.19 4.61 6.78
N VAL A 55 -10.05 5.32 6.83
CA VAL A 55 -8.97 5.20 5.84
C VAL A 55 -8.36 3.80 5.85
N GLN A 56 -8.12 3.22 7.05
CA GLN A 56 -7.59 1.86 7.15
C GLN A 56 -8.61 0.82 6.67
N ALA A 57 -9.89 1.01 6.97
CA ALA A 57 -10.95 0.15 6.45
C ALA A 57 -11.02 0.19 4.91
N PHE A 58 -10.89 1.38 4.32
CA PHE A 58 -10.83 1.54 2.86
C PHE A 58 -9.59 0.88 2.25
N LYS A 59 -8.39 1.06 2.83
CA LYS A 59 -7.16 0.36 2.39
C LYS A 59 -7.29 -1.17 2.46
N GLY A 60 -8.14 -1.68 3.34
CA GLY A 60 -8.44 -3.11 3.46
C GLY A 60 -9.51 -3.62 2.49
N SER A 61 -10.24 -2.72 1.83
CA SER A 61 -11.37 -3.07 0.97
C SER A 61 -10.93 -3.71 -0.34
N GLU A 62 -11.83 -4.47 -0.97
CA GLU A 62 -11.54 -5.13 -2.25
C GLU A 62 -11.43 -4.13 -3.39
N GLU A 63 -12.16 -3.01 -3.32
CA GLU A 63 -12.08 -1.92 -4.29
C GLU A 63 -10.68 -1.31 -4.33
N PHE A 64 -10.11 -0.99 -3.15
CA PHE A 64 -8.74 -0.47 -3.09
C PHE A 64 -7.71 -1.48 -3.62
N LYS A 65 -7.88 -2.77 -3.29
CA LYS A 65 -6.99 -3.82 -3.82
C LYS A 65 -7.07 -3.90 -5.35
N ALA A 66 -8.28 -3.90 -5.91
CA ALA A 66 -8.49 -3.95 -7.35
C ALA A 66 -7.88 -2.73 -8.06
N GLU A 67 -8.02 -1.54 -7.48
CA GLU A 67 -7.40 -0.31 -7.99
C GLU A 67 -5.86 -0.38 -7.95
N VAL A 68 -5.30 -0.85 -6.84
CA VAL A 68 -3.85 -1.04 -6.70
C VAL A 68 -3.34 -2.07 -7.70
N GLU A 69 -4.02 -3.20 -7.85
CA GLU A 69 -3.66 -4.24 -8.83
C GLU A 69 -3.70 -3.70 -10.26
N GLN A 70 -4.76 -2.99 -10.65
CA GLN A 70 -4.82 -2.35 -11.98
C GLN A 70 -3.67 -1.37 -12.20
N LYS A 71 -3.35 -0.57 -11.17
CA LYS A 71 -2.27 0.41 -11.26
C LYS A 71 -0.89 -0.24 -11.37
N ILE A 72 -0.66 -1.34 -10.64
CA ILE A 72 0.57 -2.14 -10.75
C ILE A 72 0.67 -2.76 -12.14
N LEU A 73 -0.41 -3.39 -12.63
CA LEU A 73 -0.43 -4.01 -13.95
C LEU A 73 -0.14 -2.98 -15.05
N GLY A 74 -0.73 -1.78 -14.95
CA GLY A 74 -0.50 -0.69 -15.89
C GLY A 74 0.92 -0.11 -15.86
N ARG A 75 1.70 -0.35 -14.80
CA ARG A 75 3.08 0.16 -14.62
C ARG A 75 4.11 -0.94 -14.36
N ARG A 76 3.79 -2.18 -14.71
CA ARG A 76 4.61 -3.35 -14.37
C ARG A 76 6.06 -3.21 -14.86
N GLU A 77 6.26 -2.61 -16.02
CA GLU A 77 7.58 -2.46 -16.66
C GLU A 77 8.42 -1.43 -15.90
N GLU A 78 7.84 -0.28 -15.55
CA GLU A 78 8.50 0.73 -14.72
C GLU A 78 8.88 0.17 -13.34
N ILE A 79 7.96 -0.59 -12.72
CA ILE A 79 8.18 -1.21 -11.41
C ILE A 79 9.29 -2.26 -11.51
N ALA A 80 9.28 -3.10 -12.53
CA ALA A 80 10.32 -4.10 -12.75
C ALA A 80 11.68 -3.46 -12.99
N LEU A 81 11.76 -2.44 -13.84
CA LEU A 81 12.99 -1.68 -14.10
C LEU A 81 13.52 -1.03 -12.83
N GLY A 82 12.65 -0.39 -12.04
CA GLY A 82 13.03 0.20 -10.77
C GLY A 82 13.52 -0.85 -9.76
N TRP A 83 12.92 -2.04 -9.76
CA TRP A 83 13.38 -3.14 -8.92
C TRP A 83 14.73 -3.70 -9.37
N PHE A 84 14.97 -3.88 -10.67
CA PHE A 84 16.26 -4.33 -11.19
C PHE A 84 17.42 -3.36 -10.92
N GLN A 85 17.13 -2.09 -10.63
CA GLN A 85 18.13 -1.11 -10.20
C GLN A 85 18.48 -1.20 -8.70
N THR A 86 17.77 -2.02 -7.93
CA THR A 86 18.12 -2.29 -6.53
C THR A 86 19.17 -3.38 -6.44
N HIS A 87 19.94 -3.39 -5.34
CA HIS A 87 20.93 -4.44 -5.10
C HIS A 87 20.30 -5.84 -5.10
N GLU A 88 19.10 -5.98 -4.54
CA GLU A 88 18.37 -7.25 -4.55
C GLU A 88 17.97 -7.69 -5.97
N GLY A 89 17.54 -6.74 -6.80
CA GLY A 89 17.21 -6.99 -8.20
C GLY A 89 18.42 -7.35 -9.05
N GLU A 90 19.54 -6.65 -8.85
CA GLU A 90 20.82 -6.92 -9.53
C GLU A 90 21.35 -8.31 -9.15
N ALA A 91 21.42 -8.63 -7.84
CA ALA A 91 21.85 -9.95 -7.39
C ALA A 91 20.99 -11.08 -7.96
N LYS A 92 19.67 -10.86 -8.06
CA LYS A 92 18.78 -11.85 -8.65
C LYS A 92 19.02 -12.04 -10.15
N LEU A 93 19.29 -10.96 -10.88
CA LEU A 93 19.65 -11.04 -12.30
C LEU A 93 20.96 -11.80 -12.50
N ASP A 94 21.94 -11.60 -11.63
CA ASP A 94 23.21 -12.34 -11.69
C ASP A 94 22.99 -13.84 -11.42
N ASP A 95 22.21 -14.19 -10.41
CA ASP A 95 21.86 -15.58 -10.09
C ASP A 95 21.13 -16.26 -11.27
N GLU A 96 20.13 -15.59 -11.83
CA GLU A 96 19.38 -16.11 -12.98
C GLU A 96 20.25 -16.20 -14.24
N GLY A 97 21.11 -15.21 -14.46
CA GLY A 97 22.08 -15.20 -15.56
C GLY A 97 23.09 -16.34 -15.46
N ALA A 98 23.63 -16.59 -14.26
CA ALA A 98 24.53 -17.71 -13.99
C ALA A 98 23.83 -19.05 -14.23
N LEU A 99 22.59 -19.21 -13.77
CA LEU A 99 21.80 -20.42 -14.00
C LEU A 99 21.53 -20.64 -15.50
N CYS A 100 21.11 -19.60 -16.22
CA CYS A 100 20.86 -19.67 -17.67
C CYS A 100 22.13 -20.06 -18.44
N PHE A 101 23.28 -19.52 -18.04
CA PHE A 101 24.56 -19.87 -18.63
C PHE A 101 24.92 -21.35 -18.40
N GLN A 102 24.77 -21.85 -17.18
CA GLN A 102 24.99 -23.26 -16.85
C GLN A 102 24.04 -24.19 -17.61
N LEU A 103 22.76 -23.84 -17.69
CA LEU A 103 21.76 -24.57 -18.47
C LEU A 103 22.14 -24.65 -19.95
N GLY A 104 22.62 -23.53 -20.52
CA GLY A 104 23.11 -23.49 -21.89
C GLY A 104 24.30 -24.42 -22.12
N GLN A 105 25.29 -24.41 -21.23
CA GLN A 105 26.46 -25.30 -21.31
C GLN A 105 26.06 -26.78 -21.22
N TYR A 106 25.26 -27.13 -20.21
CA TYR A 106 24.76 -28.48 -20.03
C TYR A 106 23.95 -28.95 -21.24
N GLY A 107 23.01 -28.14 -21.73
CA GLY A 107 22.18 -28.46 -22.89
C GLY A 107 22.99 -28.71 -24.16
N MET A 108 24.01 -27.89 -24.42
CA MET A 108 24.92 -28.07 -25.55
C MET A 108 25.76 -29.36 -25.40
N GLN A 109 26.37 -29.59 -24.24
CA GLN A 109 27.20 -30.76 -24.00
C GLN A 109 26.38 -32.05 -24.12
N LYS A 110 25.21 -32.09 -23.49
CA LYS A 110 24.27 -33.21 -23.56
C LYS A 110 23.87 -33.50 -25.01
N SER A 111 23.47 -32.47 -25.76
CA SER A 111 23.09 -32.63 -27.17
C SER A 111 24.23 -33.22 -28.02
N PHE A 112 25.47 -32.80 -27.76
CA PHE A 112 26.63 -33.33 -28.46
C PHE A 112 26.90 -34.80 -28.10
N TYR A 113 26.79 -35.15 -26.81
CA TYR A 113 27.02 -36.52 -26.33
C TYR A 113 25.93 -37.49 -26.81
N ASP A 114 24.68 -37.05 -26.82
CA ASP A 114 23.56 -37.82 -27.38
C ASP A 114 23.78 -38.11 -28.86
N LEU A 115 24.30 -37.14 -29.62
CA LEU A 115 24.62 -37.31 -31.04
C LEU A 115 25.77 -38.31 -31.25
N LEU A 116 26.82 -38.25 -30.43
CA LEU A 116 27.94 -39.20 -30.48
C LEU A 116 27.51 -40.61 -30.10
N ALA A 117 26.75 -40.77 -29.01
CA ALA A 117 26.19 -42.05 -28.59
C ALA A 117 25.28 -42.68 -29.65
N LYS A 118 24.53 -41.85 -30.40
CA LYS A 118 23.72 -42.31 -31.52
C LYS A 118 24.56 -42.80 -32.71
N LYS A 119 25.75 -42.23 -32.91
CA LYS A 119 26.68 -42.62 -33.98
C LYS A 119 27.52 -43.84 -33.61
N ASP A 120 27.89 -43.96 -32.35
CA ASP A 120 28.66 -45.07 -31.79
C ASP A 120 28.05 -45.47 -30.45
N SER A 121 27.42 -46.65 -30.40
CA SER A 121 26.79 -47.15 -29.17
C SER A 121 27.79 -47.51 -28.06
N SER A 122 29.08 -47.63 -28.40
CA SER A 122 30.16 -47.83 -27.42
C SER A 122 30.76 -46.52 -26.93
N PHE A 123 30.23 -45.37 -27.38
CA PHE A 123 30.68 -44.05 -26.97
C PHE A 123 30.70 -43.91 -25.45
N SER A 124 31.83 -43.47 -24.94
CA SER A 124 32.03 -43.04 -23.56
C SER A 124 32.88 -41.78 -23.59
N ALA A 125 32.35 -40.68 -23.04
CA ALA A 125 33.03 -39.39 -23.02
C ALA A 125 34.46 -39.52 -22.45
N GLN A 126 34.61 -40.24 -21.34
CA GLN A 126 35.89 -40.41 -20.66
C GLN A 126 36.88 -41.26 -21.47
N ALA A 127 36.41 -42.31 -22.16
CA ALA A 127 37.28 -43.13 -23.02
C ALA A 127 37.81 -42.33 -24.24
N TRP A 128 37.06 -41.31 -24.66
CA TRP A 128 37.40 -40.43 -25.77
C TRP A 128 38.18 -39.18 -25.32
N GLY A 129 38.50 -39.07 -24.03
CA GLY A 129 39.19 -37.90 -23.46
C GLY A 129 38.33 -36.63 -23.42
N LEU A 130 37.01 -36.75 -23.55
CA LEU A 130 36.07 -35.65 -23.41
C LEU A 130 35.73 -35.40 -21.93
N PRO A 131 35.33 -34.17 -21.57
CA PRO A 131 34.87 -33.87 -20.22
C PRO A 131 33.73 -34.79 -19.75
N VAL A 132 33.57 -34.95 -18.45
CA VAL A 132 32.38 -35.61 -17.90
C VAL A 132 31.16 -34.74 -18.18
N LEU A 133 30.00 -35.35 -18.44
CA LEU A 133 28.75 -34.62 -18.61
C LEU A 133 28.47 -33.79 -17.35
N MET A 134 28.21 -32.51 -17.52
CA MET A 134 27.87 -31.61 -16.43
C MET A 134 26.60 -32.09 -15.71
N THR A 135 26.55 -31.86 -14.40
CA THR A 135 25.34 -32.07 -13.61
C THR A 135 24.24 -31.15 -14.14
N ASP A 136 23.02 -31.68 -14.27
CA ASP A 136 21.86 -30.89 -14.66
C ASP A 136 21.59 -29.80 -13.61
N PRO A 137 21.73 -28.51 -13.96
CA PRO A 137 21.58 -27.42 -12.99
C PRO A 137 20.12 -27.20 -12.56
N GLU A 138 19.14 -27.79 -13.26
CA GLU A 138 17.72 -27.78 -12.89
C GLU A 138 17.27 -29.09 -12.21
N ALA A 139 18.17 -30.07 -12.04
CA ALA A 139 17.83 -31.26 -11.27
C ALA A 139 17.32 -30.82 -9.89
N PRO A 140 16.21 -31.42 -9.40
CA PRO A 140 15.74 -31.14 -8.05
C PRO A 140 16.87 -31.42 -7.08
N VAL A 141 17.48 -30.36 -6.55
CA VAL A 141 18.32 -30.49 -5.36
C VAL A 141 17.37 -31.02 -4.30
N GLU A 142 17.68 -32.15 -3.68
CA GLU A 142 16.92 -32.62 -2.51
C GLU A 142 16.99 -31.51 -1.46
N ALA A 143 16.00 -30.62 -1.48
CA ALA A 143 15.94 -29.50 -0.59
C ALA A 143 15.64 -30.05 0.81
N PRO A 144 16.36 -29.65 1.86
CA PRO A 144 15.75 -29.70 3.18
C PRO A 144 14.42 -28.95 3.08
N VAL A 145 13.35 -29.55 3.59
CA VAL A 145 11.97 -29.05 3.55
C VAL A 145 11.95 -27.59 4.00
N ALA A 146 12.10 -26.68 3.03
CA ALA A 146 11.97 -25.26 3.23
C ALA A 146 10.49 -24.99 3.00
N ASP A 147 9.80 -24.62 4.08
CA ASP A 147 8.43 -24.16 4.00
C ASP A 147 8.32 -23.14 2.86
N PRO A 148 7.34 -23.30 1.96
CA PRO A 148 7.15 -22.38 0.84
C PRO A 148 6.78 -21.02 1.43
N LEU A 149 7.76 -20.14 1.60
CA LEU A 149 7.47 -18.74 1.88
C LEU A 149 6.65 -18.22 0.70
N PRO A 150 5.39 -17.80 0.92
CA PRO A 150 4.55 -17.37 -0.16
C PRO A 150 5.15 -16.08 -0.73
N LEU A 151 5.42 -16.05 -2.03
CA LEU A 151 5.69 -14.83 -2.83
C LEU A 151 4.68 -13.69 -2.56
N LYS A 152 3.51 -14.00 -1.97
CA LYS A 152 2.54 -13.03 -1.44
C LYS A 152 3.07 -12.12 -0.32
N PHE A 153 4.19 -12.45 0.35
CA PHE A 153 4.73 -11.65 1.45
C PHE A 153 5.80 -10.64 1.04
N LEU A 154 6.61 -10.91 0.01
CA LEU A 154 7.68 -9.99 -0.40
C LEU A 154 7.13 -8.73 -1.09
N LEU A 155 6.07 -8.85 -1.88
CA LEU A 155 5.39 -7.70 -2.48
C LEU A 155 4.57 -6.88 -1.48
N ARG A 156 4.18 -7.47 -0.34
CA ARG A 156 3.33 -6.81 0.66
C ARG A 156 4.08 -5.83 1.55
N ASN A 157 5.37 -6.05 1.80
CA ASN A 157 6.16 -5.19 2.68
C ASN A 157 6.97 -4.13 1.91
N LEU A 158 7.59 -4.47 0.77
CA LEU A 158 8.48 -3.51 0.08
C LEU A 158 7.73 -2.40 -0.68
N VAL A 159 6.58 -2.72 -1.27
CA VAL A 159 5.82 -1.79 -2.11
C VAL A 159 4.92 -0.88 -1.28
N ILE A 160 4.36 -1.38 -0.17
CA ILE A 160 3.46 -0.60 0.70
C ILE A 160 4.25 0.42 1.54
N GLU A 161 5.41 0.06 2.10
CA GLU A 161 6.21 1.03 2.87
C GLU A 161 6.83 2.14 2.01
N LYS A 162 7.33 1.83 0.80
CA LYS A 162 7.90 2.86 -0.08
C LYS A 162 6.85 3.75 -0.74
N LEU A 163 5.66 3.24 -1.08
CA LEU A 163 4.59 4.09 -1.64
C LEU A 163 3.94 5.01 -0.59
N LEU A 164 3.91 4.60 0.69
CA LEU A 164 3.42 5.45 1.78
C LEU A 164 4.40 6.56 2.18
N LEU A 165 5.71 6.37 1.96
CA LEU A 165 6.74 7.38 2.24
C LEU A 165 6.92 8.42 1.14
N MET A 166 6.43 8.17 -0.09
CA MET A 166 6.55 9.11 -1.22
C MET A 166 5.31 9.99 -1.46
N THR A 167 4.25 9.85 -0.65
CA THR A 167 3.00 10.63 -0.79
C THR A 167 2.73 11.61 0.35
N PHE A 168 3.71 11.90 1.20
CA PHE A 168 3.67 12.98 2.20
C PHE A 168 4.88 13.89 2.09
#